data_AF-A0A0B7FEG1-F1
#
_entry.id   AF-A0A0B7FEG1-F1
#
_cell.length_a   1.000
_cell.length_b   1.000
_cell.length_c   1.000
_cell.angle_alpha   90.00
_cell.angle_beta   90.00
_cell.angle_gamma   90.00
#
_symmetry.space_group_name_H-M   'P 1'
#
loop_
_entity.id
_entity.type
_entity.pdbx_description
1 polymer ?
#
loop_
_entity_poly.entity_id
_entity_poly.type
_entity_poly.pdbx_seq_one_letter_code
_entity_poly.pdbx_strand_id
1 'polypeptide(L)'
;MTVPQLLPFHIDYDGPAPVDTYFHVTKDSNGTQVSAFRGRTVCGINLPLPEGYAGAVLSTKSDKTGEKQLETASTFDEITLWRADIPVDVGSDEYARAIDEWTRMAALVHSPSEE
;
A
#
# COMPACT_ATOMS: atom_id res chain seq x y z
N MET A 1 -1.51 -10.63 9.74
CA MET A 1 -0.84 -9.59 8.93
C MET A 1 -1.90 -8.64 8.47
N THR A 2 -1.79 -7.36 8.80
CA THR A 2 -2.70 -6.33 8.29
C THR A 2 -2.13 -5.78 6.99
N VAL A 3 -2.84 -6.01 5.89
CA VAL A 3 -2.52 -5.43 4.57
C VAL A 3 -2.55 -3.91 4.68
N PRO A 4 -1.48 -3.18 4.28
CA PRO A 4 -1.48 -1.73 4.28
C PRO A 4 -2.61 -1.14 3.43
N GLN A 5 -3.19 -0.03 3.90
CA GLN A 5 -4.32 0.65 3.26
C GLN A 5 -3.85 2.01 2.73
N LEU A 6 -3.71 2.14 1.41
CA LEU A 6 -3.34 3.41 0.76
C LEU A 6 -4.59 4.21 0.43
N LEU A 7 -4.92 5.18 1.29
CA LEU A 7 -6.12 6.00 1.21
C LEU A 7 -5.91 7.25 0.34
N PRO A 8 -6.95 7.76 -0.35
CA PRO A 8 -6.85 8.92 -1.25
C PRO A 8 -6.91 10.26 -0.50
N PHE A 9 -6.38 10.30 0.73
CA PHE A 9 -6.38 11.48 1.60
C PHE A 9 -5.31 11.35 2.69
N HIS A 10 -5.00 12.47 3.32
CA HIS A 10 -4.07 12.56 4.44
C HIS A 10 -4.80 12.65 5.77
N ILE A 11 -4.22 12.06 6.82
CA ILE A 11 -4.65 12.18 8.21
C ILE A 11 -3.45 12.68 9.01
N ASP A 12 -3.57 13.84 9.66
CA ASP A 12 -2.47 14.44 10.42
C ASP A 12 -2.07 13.63 11.66
N TYR A 13 -2.99 12.81 12.17
CA TYR A 13 -2.75 11.95 13.34
C TYR A 13 -2.01 10.67 12.93
N ASP A 14 -0.89 10.41 13.60
CA ASP A 14 0.07 9.33 13.31
C ASP A 14 0.11 8.23 14.39
N GLY A 15 -0.94 8.14 15.23
CA GLY A 15 -1.04 7.16 16.31
C GLY A 15 -2.01 6.00 16.03
N PRO A 16 -2.25 5.14 17.05
CA PRO A 16 -3.18 4.02 16.94
C PRO A 16 -4.61 4.48 16.60
N ALA A 17 -5.26 3.81 15.66
CA ALA A 17 -6.64 4.07 15.28
C ALA A 17 -7.47 2.78 15.34
N PRO A 18 -8.74 2.84 15.79
CA PRO A 18 -9.65 1.70 15.82
C PRO A 18 -10.20 1.36 14.43
N VAL A 19 -9.32 0.95 13.50
CA VAL A 19 -9.66 0.72 12.08
C VAL A 19 -10.77 -0.34 11.94
N ASP A 20 -10.61 -1.48 12.60
CA ASP A 20 -11.58 -2.61 12.51
C ASP A 20 -12.98 -2.24 13.01
N THR A 21 -13.08 -1.26 13.92
CA THR A 21 -14.35 -0.81 14.49
C THR A 21 -15.12 0.11 13.55
N TYR A 22 -14.45 0.92 12.74
CA TYR A 22 -15.11 2.01 11.98
C TYR A 22 -14.95 1.90 10.46
N PHE A 23 -13.92 1.22 9.96
CA PHE A 23 -13.63 1.12 8.55
C PHE A 23 -14.06 -0.25 8.01
N HIS A 24 -15.37 -0.40 7.80
CA HIS A 24 -15.94 -1.64 7.32
C HIS A 24 -15.87 -1.74 5.80
N VAL A 25 -15.16 -2.76 5.32
CA VAL A 25 -15.02 -3.04 3.89
C VAL A 25 -16.07 -4.05 3.46
N THR A 26 -16.80 -3.72 2.40
CA THR A 26 -17.70 -4.62 1.67
C THR A 26 -17.19 -4.82 0.26
N LYS A 27 -17.70 -5.83 -0.47
CA LYS A 27 -17.39 -6.02 -1.89
C LYS A 27 -18.65 -5.83 -2.73
N ASP A 28 -18.52 -5.12 -3.84
CA ASP A 28 -19.60 -5.00 -4.82
C ASP A 28 -19.71 -6.27 -5.71
N SER A 29 -20.66 -6.28 -6.64
CA SER A 29 -20.87 -7.39 -7.58
C SER A 29 -19.67 -7.70 -8.47
N ASN A 30 -18.75 -6.75 -8.64
CA ASN A 30 -17.56 -6.87 -9.47
C ASN A 30 -16.33 -7.28 -8.64
N GLY A 31 -16.48 -7.46 -7.32
CA GLY A 31 -15.38 -7.77 -6.40
C GLY A 31 -14.59 -6.55 -5.95
N THR A 32 -14.99 -5.34 -6.34
CA THR A 32 -14.39 -4.07 -5.89
C THR A 32 -14.67 -3.89 -4.41
N GLN A 33 -13.66 -3.52 -3.64
CA GLN A 33 -13.85 -3.18 -2.24
C GLN A 33 -14.49 -1.81 -2.12
N VAL A 34 -15.48 -1.67 -1.25
CA VAL A 34 -16.18 -0.41 -1.01
C VAL A 34 -16.27 -0.17 0.49
N SER A 35 -15.92 1.03 0.90
CA SER A 35 -16.02 1.51 2.29
C SER A 35 -16.39 3.00 2.28
N ALA A 36 -16.56 3.59 3.45
CA ALA A 36 -16.77 5.01 3.61
C ALA A 36 -15.85 5.59 4.68
N PHE A 37 -15.29 6.76 4.42
CA PHE A 37 -14.50 7.51 5.38
C PHE A 37 -15.02 8.95 5.46
N ARG A 38 -15.34 9.42 6.67
CA ARG A 38 -15.94 10.75 6.92
C ARG A 38 -17.14 11.07 6.02
N GLY A 39 -17.97 10.07 5.75
CA GLY A 39 -19.18 10.20 4.92
C GLY A 39 -18.94 10.23 3.41
N ARG A 40 -17.70 10.01 2.94
CA ARG A 40 -17.39 9.89 1.51
C ARG A 40 -17.07 8.45 1.15
N THR A 41 -17.54 8.01 -0.01
CA THR A 41 -17.29 6.66 -0.50
C THR A 41 -15.85 6.52 -0.96
N VAL A 42 -15.23 5.39 -0.63
CA VAL A 42 -13.95 4.98 -1.19
C VAL A 42 -14.09 3.60 -1.80
N CYS A 43 -13.49 3.43 -2.98
CA CYS A 43 -13.48 2.20 -3.74
C CYS A 43 -12.04 1.71 -3.85
N GLY A 44 -11.79 0.43 -3.58
CA GLY A 44 -10.45 -0.10 -3.50
C GLY A 44 -10.27 -1.46 -4.15
N ILE A 45 -9.02 -1.77 -4.44
CA ILE A 45 -8.57 -3.06 -5.00
C ILE A 45 -7.36 -3.55 -4.21
N ASN A 46 -7.16 -4.87 -4.21
CA ASN A 46 -5.92 -5.45 -3.76
C ASN A 46 -4.91 -5.35 -4.89
N LEU A 47 -3.79 -4.67 -4.63
CA LEU A 47 -2.67 -4.56 -5.53
C LEU A 47 -1.54 -5.47 -5.02
N PRO A 48 -1.34 -6.65 -5.63
CA PRO A 48 -0.24 -7.52 -5.26
C PRO A 48 1.10 -6.86 -5.61
N LEU A 49 2.12 -7.13 -4.80
CA LEU A 49 3.49 -6.75 -5.14
C LEU A 49 4.01 -7.62 -6.30
N PRO A 50 4.93 -7.11 -7.13
CA PRO A 50 5.50 -7.87 -8.24
C PRO A 50 6.26 -9.11 -7.74
N GLU A 51 6.39 -10.10 -8.61
CA GLU A 51 7.15 -11.31 -8.30
C GLU A 51 8.59 -10.97 -7.89
N GLY A 52 9.08 -11.63 -6.84
CA GLY A 52 10.41 -11.37 -6.27
C GLY A 52 10.49 -10.18 -5.31
N TYR A 53 9.39 -9.43 -5.11
CA TYR A 53 9.32 -8.34 -4.15
C TYR A 53 8.56 -8.74 -2.88
N ALA A 54 8.95 -8.11 -1.77
CA ALA A 54 8.23 -8.17 -0.50
C ALA A 54 8.18 -6.77 0.11
N GLY A 55 7.04 -6.43 0.72
CA GLY A 55 6.85 -5.20 1.46
C GLY A 55 7.25 -5.36 2.92
N ALA A 56 7.82 -4.30 3.51
CA ALA A 56 8.16 -4.26 4.92
C ALA A 56 7.75 -2.90 5.52
N VAL A 57 7.16 -2.94 6.72
CA VAL A 57 6.96 -1.77 7.57
C VAL A 57 8.14 -1.70 8.53
N LEU A 58 8.86 -0.59 8.51
CA LEU A 58 10.02 -0.38 9.37
C LEU A 58 9.69 0.59 10.51
N SER A 59 10.15 0.29 11.72
CA SER A 59 10.16 1.23 12.84
C SER A 59 11.58 1.63 13.19
N THR A 60 11.74 2.89 13.61
CA THR A 60 13.02 3.40 14.11
C THR A 60 13.09 3.19 15.62
N LYS A 61 14.16 2.56 16.09
CA LYS A 61 14.55 2.54 17.51
C LYS A 61 15.84 3.35 17.67
N SER A 62 15.88 4.17 18.71
CA SER A 62 17.11 4.82 19.14
C SER A 62 17.69 4.03 20.30
N ASP A 63 18.97 3.69 20.23
CA ASP A 63 19.66 3.09 21.35
C ASP A 63 20.12 4.15 22.37
N LYS A 64 20.73 3.69 23.48
CA LYS A 64 21.24 4.57 24.54
C LYS A 64 22.41 5.46 24.07
N THR A 65 23.03 5.12 22.94
CA THR A 65 24.12 5.86 22.30
C THR A 65 23.61 6.90 21.30
N GLY A 66 22.32 6.91 20.98
CA GLY A 66 21.70 7.82 20.03
C GLY A 66 21.79 7.37 18.57
N GLU A 67 22.30 6.16 18.30
CA GLU A 67 22.28 5.58 16.97
C GLU A 67 20.85 5.12 16.63
N LYS A 68 20.40 5.48 15.42
CA LYS A 68 19.08 5.07 14.91
C LYS A 68 19.22 3.74 14.20
N GLN A 69 18.50 2.75 14.72
CA GLN A 69 18.39 1.43 14.09
C GLN A 69 16.99 1.26 13.51
N LEU A 70 16.92 0.70 12.31
CA LEU A 70 15.65 0.29 11.69
C LEU A 70 15.38 -1.17 12.06
N GLU A 71 14.16 -1.45 12.49
CA GLU A 71 13.68 -2.81 12.72
C GLU A 71 12.45 -3.07 11.83
N THR A 72 12.28 -4.32 11.42
CA THR A 72 11.08 -4.73 10.67
C THR A 72 9.93 -4.98 11.65
N ALA A 73 8.92 -4.11 11.60
CA ALA A 73 7.72 -4.23 12.40
C ALA A 73 6.75 -5.27 11.80
N SER A 74 6.62 -5.31 10.47
CA SER A 74 5.79 -6.27 9.75
C SER A 74 6.20 -6.40 8.28
N THR A 75 5.69 -7.43 7.61
CA THR A 75 5.85 -7.66 6.18
C THR A 75 4.50 -7.83 5.50
N PHE A 76 4.43 -7.55 4.20
CA PHE A 76 3.23 -7.69 3.38
C PHE A 76 3.58 -8.04 1.92
N ASP A 77 2.65 -8.65 1.22
CA ASP A 77 2.73 -9.09 -0.19
C ASP A 77 1.74 -8.35 -1.10
N GLU A 78 0.86 -7.54 -0.53
CA GLU A 78 -0.09 -6.70 -1.25
C GLU A 78 -0.37 -5.39 -0.51
N ILE A 79 -0.91 -4.40 -1.22
CA ILE A 79 -1.43 -3.14 -0.67
C ILE A 79 -2.87 -2.99 -1.13
N THR A 80 -3.76 -2.50 -0.26
CA THR A 80 -5.10 -2.10 -0.71
C THR A 80 -5.05 -0.64 -1.17
N LEU A 81 -5.21 -0.41 -2.47
CA LEU A 81 -5.24 0.90 -3.08
C LEU A 81 -6.69 1.41 -3.14
N TRP A 82 -6.94 2.60 -2.60
CA TRP A 82 -8.26 3.22 -2.55
C TRP A 82 -8.34 4.50 -3.37
N ARG A 83 -9.47 4.72 -4.04
CA ARG A 83 -9.83 5.94 -4.77
C ARG A 83 -11.14 6.50 -4.23
N ALA A 84 -11.32 7.81 -4.32
CA ALA A 84 -12.53 8.47 -3.87
C ALA A 84 -13.62 8.32 -4.93
N ASP A 85 -14.79 7.82 -4.53
CA ASP A 85 -16.05 7.73 -5.29
C ASP A 85 -16.03 6.89 -6.59
N ILE A 86 -14.87 6.63 -7.19
CA ILE A 86 -14.70 5.89 -8.46
C ILE A 86 -13.89 4.60 -8.26
N PRO A 87 -14.18 3.53 -9.01
CA PRO A 87 -13.34 2.34 -9.05
C PRO A 87 -11.90 2.68 -9.47
N VAL A 88 -10.95 1.87 -8.97
CA VAL A 88 -9.54 2.01 -9.33
C VAL A 88 -9.33 1.53 -10.76
N ASP A 89 -8.81 2.40 -11.63
CA ASP A 89 -8.32 2.00 -12.95
C ASP A 89 -6.83 1.71 -12.87
N VAL A 90 -6.49 0.42 -12.79
CA VAL A 90 -5.10 -0.07 -12.68
C VAL A 90 -4.21 0.44 -13.82
N GLY A 91 -4.76 0.63 -15.02
CA GLY A 91 -4.00 1.05 -16.20
C GLY A 91 -3.64 2.53 -16.21
N SER A 92 -4.26 3.35 -15.35
CA SER A 92 -4.00 4.79 -15.27
C SER A 92 -3.58 5.27 -13.87
N ASP A 93 -3.79 4.47 -12.83
CA ASP A 93 -3.43 4.84 -11.46
C ASP A 93 -1.90 4.84 -11.25
N GLU A 94 -1.40 5.95 -10.71
CA GLU A 94 0.03 6.19 -10.50
C GLU A 94 0.71 5.16 -9.59
N TYR A 95 0.03 4.67 -8.54
CA TYR A 95 0.61 3.70 -7.62
C TYR A 95 0.61 2.30 -8.21
N ALA A 96 -0.48 1.93 -8.88
CA ALA A 96 -0.56 0.67 -9.61
C ALA A 96 0.53 0.57 -10.67
N ARG A 97 0.69 1.62 -11.49
CA ARG A 97 1.72 1.69 -12.53
C ARG A 97 3.13 1.76 -11.95
N ALA A 98 3.35 2.48 -10.85
CA ALA A 98 4.67 2.51 -10.21
C ALA A 98 5.07 1.15 -9.62
N ILE A 99 4.11 0.43 -9.03
CA ILE A 99 4.41 -0.89 -8.46
C ILE A 99 4.69 -1.90 -9.58
N ASP A 100 3.93 -1.90 -10.68
CA ASP A 100 4.13 -2.87 -11.77
C ASP A 100 5.12 -2.43 -12.85
N GLU A 101 4.90 -1.28 -13.50
CA GLU A 101 5.68 -0.86 -14.67
C GLU A 101 7.09 -0.40 -14.28
N TRP A 102 7.21 0.42 -13.24
CA TRP A 102 8.52 0.97 -12.84
C TRP A 102 9.46 -0.12 -12.31
N THR A 103 8.96 -1.08 -11.52
CA THR A 103 9.80 -2.18 -11.00
C THR A 103 10.35 -3.05 -12.12
N ARG A 104 9.52 -3.41 -13.11
CA ARG A 104 9.95 -4.13 -14.32
C ARG A 104 10.98 -3.33 -15.12
N MET A 105 10.72 -2.05 -15.35
CA MET A 105 11.63 -1.19 -16.09
C MET A 105 12.99 -1.05 -15.37
N ALA A 106 12.98 -0.83 -14.05
CA ALA A 106 14.20 -0.74 -13.25
C ALA A 106 15.03 -2.04 -13.34
N ALA A 107 14.37 -3.20 -13.30
CA ALA A 107 15.04 -4.49 -13.46
C ALA A 107 15.72 -4.62 -14.84
N LEU A 108 15.09 -4.13 -15.91
CA LEU A 108 15.67 -4.14 -17.26
C LEU A 108 16.87 -3.18 -17.37
N VAL A 109 16.74 -1.95 -16.86
CA VAL A 109 17.81 -0.94 -16.93
C VAL A 109 19.06 -1.38 -16.18
N HIS A 110 18.87 -2.08 -15.05
CA HIS A 110 19.96 -2.58 -14.21
C HIS A 110 20.35 -4.03 -14.51
N SER A 111 19.82 -4.62 -15.58
CA SER A 111 20.24 -5.94 -16.02
C SER A 111 21.73 -5.91 -16.41
N PRO A 112 22.52 -6.93 -16.05
CA PRO A 112 23.92 -7.00 -16.45
C PRO A 112 24.02 -7.05 -17.98
N SER A 113 25.01 -6.37 -18.57
CA SER A 113 25.25 -6.43 -20.01
C SER A 113 25.65 -7.84 -20.43
N GLU A 114 25.04 -8.33 -21.52
CA GLU A 114 25.49 -9.54 -22.20
C GLU A 114 26.84 -9.26 -22.87
N GLU A 115 27.91 -9.95 -22.43
CA GLU A 115 29.20 -10.05 -23.14
C GLU A 115 29.17 -11.16 -24.19
#